data_AF-A0A7X1GMY8-F1
#
_entry.id   AF-A0A7X1GMY8-F1
#
_cell.length_a   1.000
_cell.length_b   1.000
_cell.length_c   1.000
_cell.angle_alpha   90.00
_cell.angle_beta   90.00
_cell.angle_gamma   90.00
#
_symmetry.space_group_name_H-M   'P 1'
#
loop_
_entity.id
_entity.type
_entity.pdbx_description
1 polymer ?
#
loop_
_entity_poly.entity_id
_entity_poly.type
_entity_poly.pdbx_seq_one_letter_code
_entity_poly.pdbx_strand_id
1 'polypeptide(L)'
;MTAVAANYEELKKLGLEVFSMSVDSVFSHKIWQEEELSKMIEGGVPYPMLSDAGGKVGKVYGVYDEDAGVNIRGRFIIDPDGIILAMEVLTPPVGRNVAELIRQVRAFQHVRETGEVIPSGWQPGKPTLKPGPELAGKVWKVWKPEKIS
;
A
#
# COMPACT_ATOMS: atom_id res chain seq x y z
N MET A 1 3.56 -6.46 -8.85
CA MET A 1 3.03 -5.39 -9.73
C MET A 1 1.75 -5.87 -10.39
N THR A 2 1.79 -6.97 -11.14
CA THR A 2 0.59 -7.61 -11.74
C THR A 2 -0.53 -7.93 -10.75
N ALA A 3 -0.21 -8.40 -9.53
CA ALA A 3 -1.22 -8.60 -8.48
C ALA A 3 -1.97 -7.31 -8.08
N VAL A 4 -1.29 -6.15 -8.11
CA VAL A 4 -1.91 -4.84 -7.89
C VAL A 4 -2.73 -4.44 -9.13
N ALA A 5 -2.21 -4.72 -10.33
CA ALA A 5 -2.93 -4.46 -11.59
C ALA A 5 -4.25 -5.24 -11.67
N ALA A 6 -4.27 -6.51 -11.24
CA ALA A 6 -5.47 -7.34 -11.19
C ALA A 6 -6.55 -6.80 -10.24
N ASN A 7 -6.18 -5.92 -9.29
CA ASN A 7 -7.08 -5.29 -8.34
C ASN A 7 -7.21 -3.78 -8.57
N TYR A 8 -6.70 -3.25 -9.70
CA TYR A 8 -6.61 -1.82 -9.92
C TYR A 8 -7.97 -1.15 -10.00
N GLU A 9 -8.96 -1.79 -10.63
CA GLU A 9 -10.34 -1.28 -10.66
C GLU A 9 -10.94 -1.11 -9.27
N GLU A 10 -10.64 -2.01 -8.33
CA GLU A 10 -11.08 -1.87 -6.94
C GLU A 10 -10.37 -0.70 -6.25
N LEU A 11 -9.06 -0.53 -6.49
CA LEU A 11 -8.30 0.61 -5.98
C LEU A 11 -8.84 1.94 -6.55
N LYS A 12 -9.21 1.98 -7.83
CA LYS A 12 -9.84 3.16 -8.46
C LYS A 12 -11.21 3.48 -7.86
N LYS A 13 -12.03 2.47 -7.56
CA LYS A 13 -13.33 2.66 -6.86
C LYS A 13 -13.13 3.23 -5.45
N LEU A 14 -12.03 2.89 -4.80
CA LEU A 14 -11.62 3.50 -3.52
C LEU A 14 -10.99 4.89 -3.70
N GLY A 15 -10.95 5.46 -4.91
CA GLY A 15 -10.39 6.78 -5.16
C GLY A 15 -8.85 6.84 -5.09
N LEU A 16 -8.17 5.70 -5.24
CA LEU A 16 -6.71 5.65 -5.22
C LEU A 16 -6.12 5.81 -6.62
N GLU A 17 -4.90 6.32 -6.64
CA GLU A 17 -3.99 6.16 -7.76
C GLU A 17 -2.77 5.34 -7.32
N VAL A 18 -2.19 4.58 -8.23
CA VAL A 18 -1.05 3.71 -7.97
C VAL A 18 0.15 4.18 -8.78
N PHE A 19 1.32 4.18 -8.16
CA PHE A 19 2.58 4.39 -8.86
C PHE A 19 3.51 3.22 -8.51
N SER A 20 4.09 2.58 -9.52
CA SER A 20 5.28 1.75 -9.29
C SER A 20 6.53 2.57 -9.55
N MET A 21 7.64 2.20 -8.93
CA MET A 21 8.89 2.91 -9.07
C MET A 21 10.05 1.94 -8.86
N SER A 22 11.08 2.07 -9.68
CA SER A 22 12.37 1.41 -9.49
C SER A 22 13.49 2.31 -10.02
N VAL A 23 14.73 1.86 -9.87
CA VAL A 23 15.92 2.55 -10.39
C VAL A 23 16.12 2.34 -11.90
N ASP A 24 15.30 1.49 -12.53
CA ASP A 24 15.39 1.21 -13.96
C ASP A 24 14.95 2.40 -14.80
N SER A 25 15.42 2.45 -16.05
CA SER A 25 15.04 3.48 -17.01
C SER A 25 13.60 3.32 -17.48
N VAL A 26 12.99 4.41 -17.97
CA VAL A 26 11.67 4.35 -18.63
C VAL A 26 11.66 3.44 -19.87
N PHE A 27 12.81 3.23 -20.52
CA PHE A 27 12.95 2.31 -21.65
C PHE A 27 12.86 0.85 -21.19
N SER A 28 13.53 0.52 -20.07
CA SER A 28 13.42 -0.78 -19.42
C SER A 28 11.97 -1.09 -19.05
N HIS A 29 11.29 -0.11 -18.45
CA HIS A 29 9.87 -0.22 -18.10
C HIS A 29 8.98 -0.46 -19.30
N LYS A 30 9.21 0.26 -20.41
CA LYS A 30 8.45 0.06 -21.65
C LYS A 30 8.62 -1.36 -22.19
N ILE A 31 9.86 -1.84 -22.30
CA ILE A 31 10.14 -3.19 -22.79
C ILE A 31 9.51 -4.22 -21.84
N TRP A 32 9.62 -4.02 -20.52
CA TRP A 32 9.01 -4.92 -19.54
C TRP A 32 7.47 -4.96 -19.66
N GLN A 33 6.84 -3.80 -19.87
CA GLN A 33 5.41 -3.68 -20.14
C GLN A 33 5.01 -4.47 -21.40
N GLU A 34 5.71 -4.24 -22.50
CA GLU A 34 5.37 -4.82 -23.81
C GLU A 34 5.65 -6.32 -23.85
N GLU A 35 6.77 -6.77 -23.27
CA GLU A 35 7.27 -8.14 -23.44
C GLU A 35 6.89 -9.11 -22.32
N GLU A 36 6.55 -8.65 -21.12
CA GLU A 36 6.23 -9.54 -20.00
C GLU A 36 4.88 -9.19 -19.37
N LEU A 37 4.70 -7.96 -18.90
CA LEU A 37 3.52 -7.60 -18.10
C LEU A 37 2.23 -7.72 -18.90
N SER A 38 2.23 -7.35 -20.18
CA SER A 38 1.10 -7.50 -21.12
C SER A 38 0.66 -8.96 -21.33
N LYS A 39 1.56 -9.92 -21.10
CA LYS A 39 1.31 -11.37 -21.21
C LYS A 39 0.86 -11.96 -19.87
N MET A 40 1.21 -11.32 -18.75
CA MET A 40 0.81 -11.75 -17.41
C MET A 40 -0.58 -11.24 -17.00
N ILE A 41 -0.99 -10.08 -17.51
CA ILE A 41 -2.32 -9.51 -17.32
C ILE A 41 -2.73 -8.79 -18.60
N GLU A 42 -3.98 -8.96 -19.01
CA GLU A 42 -4.51 -8.33 -20.23
C GLU A 42 -4.32 -6.81 -20.18
N GLY A 43 -3.67 -6.25 -21.21
CA GLY A 43 -3.35 -4.81 -21.28
C GLY A 43 -2.13 -4.38 -20.45
N GLY A 44 -1.51 -5.29 -19.69
CA GLY A 44 -0.35 -5.01 -18.85
C GLY A 44 -0.70 -4.22 -17.59
N VAL A 45 0.29 -3.56 -17.01
CA VAL A 45 0.06 -2.75 -15.80
C VAL A 45 -0.65 -1.43 -16.18
N PRO A 46 -1.81 -1.10 -15.56
CA PRO A 46 -2.67 0.01 -15.97
C PRO A 46 -2.37 1.33 -15.24
N TYR A 47 -1.20 1.44 -14.61
CA TYR A 47 -0.79 2.60 -13.81
C TYR A 47 0.67 3.00 -14.08
N PRO A 48 1.08 4.25 -13.79
CA PRO A 48 2.41 4.73 -14.16
C PRO A 48 3.55 3.95 -13.49
N MET A 49 4.57 3.65 -14.29
CA MET A 49 5.83 3.08 -13.83
C MET A 49 6.91 4.16 -13.87
N LEU A 50 7.30 4.65 -12.71
CA LEU A 50 8.25 5.74 -12.53
C LEU A 50 9.69 5.22 -12.54
N SER A 51 10.59 6.06 -13.06
CA SER A 51 12.04 5.82 -13.02
C SER A 51 12.67 6.73 -11.98
N ASP A 52 13.36 6.13 -11.02
CA ASP A 52 14.18 6.77 -10.00
C ASP A 52 15.67 6.51 -10.30
N ALA A 53 16.10 6.89 -11.52
CA ALA A 53 17.48 6.75 -11.93
C ALA A 53 18.41 7.46 -10.94
N GLY A 54 19.32 6.69 -10.32
CA GLY A 54 20.22 7.18 -9.27
C GLY A 54 19.65 7.14 -7.84
N GLY A 55 18.46 6.57 -7.64
CA GLY A 55 17.93 6.20 -6.31
C GLY A 55 17.56 7.36 -5.40
N LYS A 56 17.35 8.57 -5.94
CA LYS A 56 17.15 9.77 -5.12
C LYS A 56 15.85 9.71 -4.34
N VAL A 57 14.78 9.24 -4.97
CA VAL A 57 13.48 9.07 -4.31
C VAL A 57 13.56 7.94 -3.30
N GLY A 58 14.16 6.81 -3.66
CA GLY A 58 14.39 5.69 -2.75
C GLY A 58 15.15 6.09 -1.49
N LYS A 59 16.19 6.94 -1.60
CA LYS A 59 16.94 7.48 -0.45
C LYS A 59 16.04 8.33 0.46
N VAL A 60 15.23 9.23 -0.11
CA VAL A 60 14.29 10.06 0.67
C VAL A 60 13.26 9.20 1.41
N TYR A 61 12.79 8.13 0.78
CA TYR A 61 11.84 7.18 1.37
C TYR A 61 12.49 6.10 2.24
N GLY A 62 13.82 6.12 2.40
CA GLY A 62 14.57 5.18 3.24
C GLY A 62 14.58 3.73 2.73
N VAL A 63 14.42 3.52 1.42
CA VAL A 63 14.33 2.19 0.79
C VAL A 63 15.38 1.96 -0.29
N TYR A 64 16.34 2.87 -0.47
CA TYR A 64 17.45 2.64 -1.40
C TYR A 64 18.60 1.90 -0.70
N ASP A 65 19.03 0.80 -1.29
CA ASP A 65 20.21 0.04 -0.91
C ASP A 65 21.40 0.58 -1.72
N GLU A 66 22.34 1.26 -1.05
CA GLU A 66 23.50 1.87 -1.70
C GLU A 66 24.50 0.83 -2.23
N ASP A 67 24.63 -0.31 -1.55
CA ASP A 67 25.56 -1.36 -1.93
C ASP A 67 25.04 -2.14 -3.14
N ALA A 68 23.73 -2.42 -3.17
CA ALA A 68 23.09 -3.12 -4.28
C ALA A 68 22.67 -2.18 -5.43
N GLY A 69 22.61 -0.87 -5.19
CA GLY A 69 22.21 0.12 -6.18
C GLY A 69 20.73 0.07 -6.56
N VAL A 70 19.86 -0.50 -5.72
CA VAL A 70 18.44 -0.74 -6.01
C VAL A 70 17.54 -0.30 -4.86
N ASN A 71 16.24 -0.13 -5.15
CA ASN A 71 15.23 0.05 -4.10
C ASN A 71 14.81 -1.32 -3.53
N ILE A 72 14.84 -1.50 -2.20
CA ILE A 72 14.17 -2.62 -1.53
C ILE A 72 12.64 -2.46 -1.61
N ARG A 73 11.87 -3.49 -1.21
CA ARG A 73 10.42 -3.53 -1.45
C ARG A 73 9.63 -2.63 -0.48
N GLY A 74 9.66 -1.33 -0.71
CA GLY A 74 8.85 -0.33 -0.01
C GLY A 74 7.46 -0.11 -0.63
N ARG A 75 6.42 -0.02 0.19
CA ARG A 75 5.09 0.51 -0.16
C ARG A 75 4.75 1.64 0.80
N PHE A 76 4.16 2.71 0.28
CA PHE A 76 3.71 3.86 1.05
C PHE A 76 2.25 4.15 0.69
N ILE A 77 1.42 4.41 1.71
CA ILE A 77 0.07 4.95 1.55
C ILE A 77 0.15 6.43 1.90
N ILE A 78 -0.15 7.29 0.93
CA ILE A 78 -0.08 8.74 1.05
C ILE A 78 -1.50 9.28 0.90
N ASP A 79 -1.92 10.14 1.82
CA ASP A 79 -3.26 10.73 1.79
C ASP A 79 -3.33 12.00 0.91
N PRO A 80 -4.53 12.56 0.68
CA PRO A 80 -4.70 13.76 -0.15
C PRO A 80 -3.97 15.00 0.36
N ASP A 81 -3.59 15.04 1.64
CA ASP A 81 -2.84 16.15 2.24
C ASP A 81 -1.32 15.94 2.11
N GLY A 82 -0.89 14.86 1.43
CA GLY A 82 0.50 14.50 1.21
C GLY A 82 1.15 13.80 2.39
N ILE A 83 0.38 13.32 3.37
CA ILE A 83 0.89 12.68 4.58
C ILE A 83 1.02 11.18 4.36
N ILE A 84 2.18 10.61 4.71
CA ILE A 84 2.39 9.16 4.73
C ILE A 84 1.61 8.58 5.93
N LEU A 85 0.54 7.84 5.66
CA LEU A 85 -0.29 7.19 6.69
C LEU A 85 0.22 5.80 7.08
N ALA A 86 0.82 5.07 6.13
CA ALA A 86 1.42 3.77 6.39
C ALA A 86 2.58 3.49 5.44
N MET A 87 3.54 2.71 5.93
CA MET A 87 4.62 2.16 5.13
C MET A 87 4.83 0.68 5.44
N GLU A 88 5.23 -0.09 4.43
CA GLU A 88 5.62 -1.49 4.55
C GLU A 88 6.93 -1.70 3.78
N VAL A 89 7.95 -2.24 4.46
CA VAL A 89 9.25 -2.52 3.87
C VAL A 89 9.54 -4.01 4.04
N LEU A 90 9.66 -4.72 2.92
CA LEU A 90 10.04 -6.14 2.90
C LEU A 90 11.38 -6.32 2.18
N THR A 91 12.17 -7.28 2.63
CA THR A 91 13.36 -7.73 1.90
C THR A 91 12.94 -8.47 0.62
N PRO A 92 13.85 -8.66 -0.36
CA PRO A 92 13.51 -9.24 -1.66
C PRO A 92 12.77 -10.60 -1.69
N PRO A 93 12.99 -11.57 -0.78
CA PRO A 93 12.40 -12.91 -0.94
C PRO A 93 10.89 -12.98 -0.67
N VAL A 94 10.28 -11.96 -0.06
CA VAL A 94 8.86 -11.98 0.32
C VAL A 94 8.06 -10.93 -0.45
N GLY A 95 6.97 -11.35 -1.07
CA GLY A 95 6.01 -10.48 -1.74
C GLY A 95 5.05 -9.80 -0.75
N ARG A 96 4.58 -8.60 -1.11
CA ARG A 96 3.58 -7.85 -0.32
C ARG A 96 2.17 -8.40 -0.55
N ASN A 97 1.29 -8.26 0.45
CA ASN A 97 -0.10 -8.67 0.36
C ASN A 97 -1.01 -7.51 -0.09
N VAL A 98 -1.64 -7.63 -1.27
CA VAL A 98 -2.56 -6.62 -1.82
C VAL A 98 -3.86 -6.50 -1.00
N ALA A 99 -4.32 -7.59 -0.38
CA ALA A 99 -5.50 -7.55 0.47
C ALA A 99 -5.26 -6.68 1.72
N GLU A 100 -4.04 -6.68 2.27
CA GLU A 100 -3.69 -5.81 3.40
C GLU A 100 -3.62 -4.34 2.98
N LEU A 101 -3.10 -4.04 1.77
CA LEU A 101 -3.18 -2.69 1.20
C LEU A 101 -4.63 -2.20 1.14
N ILE A 102 -5.53 -2.98 0.54
CA ILE A 102 -6.95 -2.61 0.41
C ILE A 102 -7.60 -2.43 1.78
N ARG A 103 -7.30 -3.31 2.75
CA ARG A 103 -7.80 -3.19 4.12
C ARG A 103 -7.34 -1.90 4.79
N GLN A 104 -6.04 -1.57 4.71
CA GLN A 104 -5.48 -0.35 5.28
C GLN A 104 -6.11 0.90 4.67
N VAL A 105 -6.29 0.92 3.35
CA VAL A 105 -6.93 2.03 2.64
C VAL A 105 -8.34 2.28 3.15
N ARG A 106 -9.18 1.23 3.19
CA ARG A 106 -10.55 1.33 3.71
C ARG A 106 -10.59 1.77 5.17
N ALA A 107 -9.64 1.29 5.97
CA ALA A 107 -9.49 1.72 7.37
C ALA A 107 -9.18 3.21 7.49
N PHE A 108 -8.19 3.72 6.75
CA PHE A 108 -7.83 5.14 6.80
C PHE A 108 -8.93 6.05 6.25
N GLN A 109 -9.66 5.61 5.22
CA GLN A 109 -10.84 6.32 4.74
C GLN A 109 -11.93 6.42 5.81
N HIS A 110 -12.22 5.33 6.51
CA HIS A 110 -13.17 5.34 7.63
C HIS A 110 -12.72 6.29 8.76
N VAL A 111 -11.43 6.25 9.14
CA VAL A 111 -10.86 7.19 10.14
C VAL A 111 -11.07 8.64 9.69
N ARG A 112 -10.79 8.95 8.42
CA ARG A 112 -10.91 10.30 7.87
C ARG A 112 -12.36 10.78 7.83
N GLU A 113 -13.30 9.90 7.53
CA GLU A 113 -14.74 10.22 7.46
C GLU A 113 -15.39 10.39 8.84
N THR A 114 -14.95 9.61 9.83
CA THR A 114 -15.70 9.47 11.10
C THR A 114 -14.95 9.99 12.32
N GLY A 115 -13.63 10.12 12.28
CA GLY A 115 -12.78 10.36 13.45
C GLY A 115 -12.68 9.18 14.42
N GLU A 116 -13.24 8.02 14.07
CA GLU A 116 -13.11 6.80 14.85
C GLU A 116 -11.73 6.17 14.68
N VAL A 117 -11.33 5.31 15.62
CA VAL A 117 -10.09 4.52 15.54
C VAL A 117 -10.38 3.07 15.23
N ILE A 118 -9.49 2.47 14.46
CA ILE A 118 -9.69 1.16 13.81
C ILE A 118 -8.92 0.07 14.59
N PRO A 119 -9.61 -0.95 15.14
CA PRO A 119 -8.94 -2.06 15.82
C PRO A 119 -8.08 -2.93 14.90
N SER A 120 -7.23 -3.76 15.50
CA SER A 120 -6.42 -4.74 14.78
C SER A 120 -7.28 -5.67 13.93
N GLY A 121 -6.86 -5.89 12.68
CA GLY A 121 -7.54 -6.79 11.74
C GLY A 121 -8.92 -6.32 11.27
N TRP A 122 -9.33 -5.08 11.57
CA TRP A 122 -10.63 -4.56 11.18
C TRP A 122 -10.86 -4.61 9.67
N GLN A 123 -12.11 -4.90 9.31
CA GLN A 123 -12.67 -4.91 7.96
C GLN A 123 -14.01 -4.16 7.98
N PRO A 124 -14.49 -3.63 6.83
CA PRO A 124 -15.79 -2.95 6.76
C PRO A 124 -16.91 -3.76 7.41
N GLY A 125 -17.74 -3.09 8.21
CA GLY A 125 -18.84 -3.71 8.97
C GLY A 125 -18.47 -4.27 10.35
N LYS A 126 -17.17 -4.34 10.68
CA LYS A 126 -16.73 -4.71 12.05
C LYS A 126 -16.78 -3.49 13.00
N PRO A 127 -16.90 -3.71 14.32
CA PRO A 127 -16.89 -2.62 15.29
C PRO A 127 -15.62 -1.78 15.25
N THR A 128 -15.80 -0.47 15.34
CA THR A 128 -14.76 0.55 15.50
C THR A 128 -14.74 1.07 16.94
N LEU A 129 -13.85 2.03 17.23
CA LEU A 129 -13.69 2.61 18.55
C LEU A 129 -13.84 4.13 18.48
N LYS A 130 -14.61 4.71 19.39
CA LYS A 130 -14.74 6.16 19.54
C LYS A 130 -13.75 6.66 20.60
N PRO A 131 -12.73 7.46 20.24
CA PRO A 131 -11.78 7.97 21.22
C PRO A 131 -12.45 8.82 22.30
N GLY A 132 -12.04 8.63 23.55
CA GLY A 132 -12.51 9.44 24.68
C GLY A 132 -12.09 8.87 26.04
N PRO A 133 -12.20 9.67 27.12
CA PRO A 133 -11.80 9.24 28.47
C PRO A 133 -12.51 7.97 28.93
N GLU A 134 -13.76 7.77 28.51
CA GLU A 134 -14.54 6.58 28.87
C GLU A 134 -14.06 5.28 28.22
N LEU A 135 -13.27 5.38 27.15
CA LEU A 135 -12.69 4.21 26.49
C LEU A 135 -11.28 3.88 27.01
N ALA A 136 -10.60 4.84 27.66
CA ALA A 136 -9.26 4.65 28.19
C ALA A 136 -9.22 3.48 29.20
N GLY A 137 -8.39 2.47 28.91
CA GLY A 137 -8.31 1.22 29.70
C GLY A 137 -9.53 0.31 29.62
N LYS A 138 -10.55 0.66 28.81
CA LYS A 138 -11.84 -0.05 28.73
C LYS A 138 -12.17 -0.56 27.31
N VAL A 139 -11.20 -0.55 26.39
CA VAL A 139 -11.35 -1.04 24.99
C VAL A 139 -11.95 -2.44 24.92
N TRP A 140 -11.62 -3.32 25.87
CA TRP A 140 -12.12 -4.70 25.98
C TRP A 140 -13.66 -4.82 26.05
N LYS A 141 -14.36 -3.73 26.43
CA LYS A 141 -15.83 -3.69 26.45
C LYS A 141 -16.44 -3.63 25.06
N VAL A 142 -15.70 -3.14 24.06
CA VAL A 142 -16.17 -2.93 22.69
C VAL A 142 -15.48 -3.89 21.71
N TRP A 143 -14.20 -4.17 21.94
CA TRP A 143 -13.39 -5.00 21.06
C TRP A 143 -12.80 -6.20 21.79
N LYS A 144 -12.83 -7.36 21.14
CA LYS A 144 -12.20 -8.60 21.61
C LYS A 144 -11.29 -9.14 20.50
N PRO A 145 -10.06 -9.57 20.82
CA PRO A 145 -9.18 -10.16 19.82
C PRO A 145 -9.77 -11.48 19.31
N GLU A 146 -9.88 -11.61 18.00
CA GLU A 146 -10.21 -12.88 17.34
C GLU A 146 -8.91 -13.70 17.17
N LYS A 147 -8.98 -15.02 17.35
CA LYS A 147 -7.85 -15.90 17.00
C LYS A 147 -7.75 -15.98 15.48
N ILE A 148 -6.55 -15.81 14.95
CA ILE A 148 -6.27 -16.09 13.54
C ILE A 148 -6.31 -17.62 13.39
N SER A 149 -7.33 -18.14 12.71
CA SER A 149 -7.51 -19.56 12.37
C SER A 149 -6.87 -19.91 11.04
#